data_AF-A0A2T1HUN8-F1
#
_entry.id   AF-A0A2T1HUN8-F1
#
_cell.length_a   1.000
_cell.length_b   1.000
_cell.length_c   1.000
_cell.angle_alpha   90.00
_cell.angle_beta   90.00
_cell.angle_gamma   90.00
#
_symmetry.space_group_name_H-M   'P 1'
#
loop_
_entity.id
_entity.type
_entity.pdbx_description
1 polymer ?
#
loop_
_entity_poly.entity_id
_entity_poly.type
_entity_poly.pdbx_seq_one_letter_code
_entity_poly.pdbx_strand_id
1 'polypeptide(L)'
;MKPIVGMLLLWPSLSALTVCGIFYSEWRQQTSGEIVLEETPFCPFFVVRTNRGHTLATAQREDVALLGGYQAKGPLQRRGFASLDVQTNGRVRVLIEDTGVSAQEAVRAFEARCPDASVPLMVLRGARGPRLVGD
;
A
#
# COMPACT_ATOMS: atom_id res chain seq x y z
N MET A 1 -38.31 38.10 37.11
CA MET A 1 -38.47 36.65 36.90
C MET A 1 -38.06 36.34 35.45
N LYS A 2 -36.92 35.68 35.24
CA LYS A 2 -36.32 35.38 33.93
C LYS A 2 -35.95 33.88 33.89
N PRO A 3 -36.29 33.13 32.84
CA PRO A 3 -36.12 31.67 32.82
C PRO A 3 -34.67 31.28 32.46
N ILE A 4 -34.06 30.43 33.29
CA ILE A 4 -32.69 29.89 33.15
C ILE A 4 -32.72 28.45 32.56
N VAL A 5 -33.84 28.02 31.96
CA VAL A 5 -34.06 26.59 31.63
C VAL A 5 -33.55 26.19 30.23
N GLY A 6 -33.05 27.13 29.41
CA GLY A 6 -32.69 26.85 28.01
C GLY A 6 -31.34 26.18 27.76
N MET A 7 -30.45 26.06 28.75
CA MET A 7 -29.01 25.85 28.49
C MET A 7 -28.48 24.42 28.77
N LEU A 8 -29.35 23.47 29.12
CA LEU A 8 -28.94 22.12 29.54
C LEU A 8 -29.23 21.00 28.52
N LEU A 9 -29.92 21.28 27.41
CA LEU A 9 -30.29 20.27 26.40
C LEU A 9 -29.39 20.25 25.15
N LEU A 10 -28.40 21.14 25.04
CA LEU A 10 -27.51 21.24 23.88
C LEU A 10 -26.19 20.44 24.01
N TRP A 11 -25.90 19.88 25.19
CA TRP A 11 -24.64 19.19 25.44
C TRP A 11 -24.52 17.78 24.83
N PRO A 12 -25.56 16.91 24.79
CA PRO A 12 -25.37 15.53 24.35
C PRO A 12 -25.20 15.38 22.83
N SER A 13 -25.72 16.32 22.04
CA SER A 13 -25.64 16.29 20.57
C SER A 13 -24.27 16.66 20.03
N LEU A 14 -23.49 17.48 20.74
CA LEU A 14 -22.10 17.78 20.36
C LEU A 14 -21.16 16.58 20.54
N SER A 15 -21.41 15.73 21.53
CA SER A 15 -20.56 14.56 21.82
C SER A 15 -20.68 13.45 20.78
N ALA A 16 -21.87 13.27 20.18
CA ALA A 16 -22.11 12.22 19.20
C ALA A 16 -21.37 12.45 17.87
N LEU A 17 -21.20 13.71 17.46
CA LEU A 17 -20.47 14.06 16.23
C LEU A 17 -18.95 13.81 16.38
N THR A 18 -18.39 14.02 17.56
CA THR A 18 -16.95 13.83 17.81
C THR A 18 -16.55 12.36 17.74
N VAL A 19 -17.37 11.45 18.29
CA VAL A 19 -17.06 10.01 18.27
C VAL A 19 -17.16 9.44 16.85
N CYS A 20 -18.17 9.83 16.07
CA CYS A 20 -18.27 9.42 14.66
C CYS A 20 -17.09 9.93 13.81
N GLY A 21 -16.60 11.15 14.05
CA GLY A 21 -15.46 11.70 13.30
C GLY A 21 -14.16 10.91 13.45
N ILE A 22 -13.91 10.35 14.65
CA ILE A 22 -12.66 9.62 14.95
C ILE A 22 -12.63 8.27 14.22
N PHE A 23 -13.71 7.50 14.25
CA PHE A 23 -13.78 6.19 13.58
C PHE A 23 -13.70 6.26 12.05
N TYR A 24 -14.22 7.33 11.43
CA TYR A 24 -14.11 7.52 9.98
C TYR A 24 -12.69 7.83 9.51
N SER A 25 -11.83 8.36 10.38
CA SER A 25 -10.47 8.76 10.00
C SER A 25 -9.52 7.56 9.80
N GLU A 26 -9.75 6.46 10.52
CA GLU A 26 -8.89 5.28 10.46
C GLU A 26 -9.10 4.45 9.19
N TRP A 27 -10.32 4.44 8.65
CA TRP A 27 -10.66 3.72 7.42
C TRP A 27 -10.14 4.37 6.14
N ARG A 28 -9.74 5.65 6.19
CA ARG A 28 -9.34 6.40 4.98
C ARG A 28 -7.89 6.23 4.52
N GLN A 29 -7.05 5.47 5.23
CA GLN A 29 -5.66 5.26 4.79
C GLN A 29 -5.48 4.01 3.92
N GLN A 30 -6.54 3.55 3.27
CA GLN A 30 -6.40 2.59 2.17
C GLN A 30 -5.75 3.28 0.97
N THR A 31 -4.48 2.98 0.75
CA THR A 31 -3.73 3.38 -0.43
C THR A 31 -3.72 2.20 -1.40
N SER A 32 -3.90 2.48 -2.70
CA SER A 32 -3.69 1.50 -3.76
C SER A 32 -2.30 1.67 -4.34
N GLY A 33 -1.67 0.57 -4.70
CA GLY A 33 -0.40 0.55 -5.42
C GLY A 33 -0.29 -0.69 -6.30
N GLU A 34 0.71 -0.69 -7.16
CA GLU A 34 0.99 -1.78 -8.09
C GLU A 34 2.26 -2.50 -7.68
N ILE A 35 2.25 -3.83 -7.65
CA ILE A 35 3.46 -4.62 -7.42
C ILE A 35 4.34 -4.49 -8.66
N VAL A 36 5.58 -3.99 -8.49
CA VAL A 36 6.47 -3.67 -9.61
C VAL A 36 7.78 -4.47 -9.62
N LEU A 37 8.16 -5.02 -8.47
CA LEU A 37 9.28 -5.95 -8.34
C LEU A 37 8.87 -7.06 -7.39
N GLU A 38 9.02 -8.29 -7.85
CA GLU A 38 8.72 -9.49 -7.09
C GLU A 38 9.49 -10.66 -7.67
N GLU A 39 9.77 -11.63 -6.83
CA GLU A 39 10.37 -12.90 -7.25
C GLU A 39 9.77 -14.04 -6.43
N THR A 40 8.45 -14.13 -6.40
CA THR A 40 7.79 -15.25 -5.73
C THR A 40 7.86 -16.50 -6.60
N PRO A 41 7.99 -17.70 -6.01
CA PRO A 41 7.99 -18.01 -4.57
C PRO A 41 9.37 -17.93 -3.89
N PHE A 42 10.44 -17.58 -4.60
CA PHE A 42 11.82 -17.70 -4.10
C PHE A 42 12.23 -16.59 -3.14
N CYS A 43 11.66 -15.39 -3.31
CA CYS A 43 11.90 -14.24 -2.45
C CYS A 43 10.59 -13.71 -1.88
N PRO A 44 10.42 -13.66 -0.54
CA PRO A 44 9.23 -13.09 0.08
C PRO A 44 9.21 -11.55 0.00
N PHE A 45 10.32 -10.93 -0.43
CA PHE A 45 10.45 -9.49 -0.56
C PHE A 45 9.88 -9.00 -1.90
N PHE A 46 9.14 -7.89 -1.86
CA PHE A 46 8.55 -7.27 -3.04
C PHE A 46 8.40 -5.76 -2.88
N VAL A 47 8.20 -5.07 -4.00
CA VAL A 47 8.07 -3.61 -4.06
C VAL A 47 6.73 -3.22 -4.64
N VAL A 48 6.05 -2.30 -3.95
CA VAL A 48 4.78 -1.72 -4.39
C VAL A 48 4.98 -0.26 -4.79
N ARG A 49 4.67 0.08 -6.04
CA ARG A 49 4.62 1.46 -6.54
C ARG A 49 3.31 2.12 -6.10
N THR A 50 3.43 3.25 -5.41
CA THR A 50 2.31 4.07 -4.95
C THR A 50 2.41 5.48 -5.56
N ASN A 51 1.40 6.32 -5.32
CA ASN A 51 1.44 7.73 -5.71
C ASN A 51 2.48 8.57 -4.94
N ARG A 52 3.04 8.06 -3.85
CA ARG A 52 4.04 8.75 -3.02
C ARG A 52 5.46 8.20 -3.17
N GLY A 53 5.69 7.30 -4.12
CA GLY A 53 6.96 6.58 -4.28
C GLY A 53 6.77 5.08 -4.14
N HIS A 54 7.79 4.37 -3.67
CA HIS A 54 7.76 2.92 -3.53
C HIS A 54 7.65 2.50 -2.07
N THR A 55 6.99 1.38 -1.85
CA THR A 55 6.84 0.74 -0.54
C THR A 55 7.57 -0.60 -0.60
N LEU A 56 8.46 -0.81 0.37
CA LEU A 56 9.24 -2.03 0.53
C LEU A 56 8.51 -2.95 1.51
N ALA A 57 8.17 -4.16 1.07
CA ALA A 57 7.38 -5.07 1.86
C ALA A 57 7.87 -6.52 1.77
N THR A 58 7.70 -7.25 2.87
CA THR A 58 8.06 -8.67 2.97
C THR A 58 6.80 -9.47 3.31
N ALA A 59 6.46 -10.44 2.48
CA ALA A 59 5.35 -11.36 2.72
C ALA A 59 5.68 -12.29 3.89
N GLN A 60 4.70 -12.51 4.78
CA GLN A 60 4.86 -13.37 5.96
C GLN A 60 4.53 -14.84 5.69
N ARG A 61 4.07 -15.19 4.49
CA ARG A 61 3.80 -16.58 4.11
C ARG A 61 4.45 -16.88 2.77
N GLU A 62 5.09 -18.03 2.68
CA GLU A 62 5.77 -18.53 1.48
C GLU A 62 4.79 -19.07 0.42
N ASP A 63 3.52 -19.29 0.79
CA ASP A 63 2.49 -19.86 -0.10
C ASP A 63 1.79 -18.84 -1.00
N VAL A 64 2.15 -17.55 -0.92
CA VAL A 64 1.50 -16.48 -1.67
C VAL A 64 2.34 -16.08 -2.88
N ALA A 65 1.87 -16.46 -4.07
CA ALA A 65 2.48 -16.04 -5.33
C ALA A 65 2.07 -14.60 -5.67
N LEU A 66 2.91 -13.62 -5.34
CA LEU A 66 2.74 -12.23 -5.75
C LEU A 66 3.30 -12.06 -7.16
N LEU A 67 2.51 -11.44 -8.05
CA LEU A 67 2.87 -11.22 -9.45
C LEU A 67 2.90 -9.73 -9.77
N GLY A 68 3.83 -9.35 -10.63
CA GLY A 68 4.04 -7.98 -11.07
C GLY A 68 2.88 -7.49 -11.91
N GLY A 69 2.58 -6.21 -11.77
CA GLY A 69 1.41 -5.56 -12.34
C GLY A 69 0.12 -5.74 -11.53
N TYR A 70 0.11 -6.58 -10.48
CA TYR A 70 -1.09 -6.74 -9.64
C TYR A 70 -1.28 -5.55 -8.71
N GLN A 71 -2.56 -5.20 -8.50
CA GLN A 71 -2.92 -4.14 -7.55
C GLN A 71 -2.91 -4.68 -6.12
N ALA A 72 -2.26 -3.94 -5.23
CA ALA A 72 -2.29 -4.13 -3.78
C ALA A 72 -2.99 -2.94 -3.12
N LYS A 73 -3.94 -3.21 -2.23
CA LYS A 73 -4.68 -2.21 -1.46
C LYS A 73 -4.48 -2.41 0.03
N GLY A 74 -4.21 -1.32 0.76
CA GLY A 74 -4.05 -1.38 2.20
C GLY A 74 -3.28 -0.19 2.76
N PRO A 75 -2.78 -0.26 3.99
CA PRO A 75 -2.03 0.82 4.63
C PRO A 75 -0.58 0.89 4.13
N LEU A 76 -0.37 0.98 2.81
CA LEU A 76 0.94 0.97 2.13
C LEU A 76 1.88 2.13 2.52
N GLN A 77 1.37 3.11 3.27
CA GLN A 77 2.12 4.29 3.69
C GLN A 77 2.56 4.25 5.16
N ARG A 78 2.27 3.16 5.88
CA ARG A 78 2.70 2.97 7.27
C ARG A 78 3.69 1.82 7.36
N ARG A 79 4.80 2.03 8.08
CA ARG A 79 5.73 0.95 8.43
C ARG A 79 5.11 0.02 9.48
N GLY A 80 5.58 -1.22 9.52
CA GLY A 80 5.13 -2.27 10.43
C GLY A 80 4.26 -3.34 9.77
N PHE A 81 3.65 -4.18 10.60
CA PHE A 81 2.79 -5.26 10.11
C PHE A 81 1.49 -4.72 9.56
N ALA A 82 1.13 -5.19 8.36
CA ALA A 82 -0.07 -4.80 7.66
C ALA A 82 -0.74 -5.99 6.99
N SER A 83 -2.02 -5.84 6.68
CA SER A 83 -2.73 -6.71 5.75
C SER A 83 -3.00 -5.96 4.47
N LEU A 84 -2.54 -6.50 3.35
CA LEU A 84 -2.81 -5.99 2.01
C LEU A 84 -3.83 -6.89 1.33
N ASP A 85 -4.77 -6.29 0.61
CA ASP A 85 -5.64 -6.98 -0.33
C ASP A 85 -4.99 -6.94 -1.71
N VAL A 86 -4.47 -8.09 -2.15
CA VAL A 86 -3.77 -8.25 -3.42
C VAL A 86 -4.73 -8.86 -4.43
N GLN A 87 -4.79 -8.26 -5.61
CA GLN A 87 -5.57 -8.78 -6.72
C GLN A 87 -5.24 -10.27 -6.94
N THR A 88 -6.28 -11.08 -7.15
CA THR A 88 -6.27 -12.56 -7.28
C THR A 88 -5.89 -13.38 -6.05
N ASN A 89 -5.09 -12.85 -5.12
CA ASN A 89 -4.61 -13.61 -3.95
C ASN A 89 -5.38 -13.31 -2.66
N GLY A 90 -6.18 -12.25 -2.65
CA GLY A 90 -6.93 -11.81 -1.48
C GLY A 90 -6.02 -11.20 -0.42
N ARG A 91 -6.33 -11.47 0.85
CA ARG A 91 -5.66 -10.80 1.98
C ARG A 91 -4.33 -11.47 2.34
N VAL A 92 -3.25 -10.73 2.16
CA VAL A 92 -1.87 -11.14 2.47
C VAL A 92 -1.35 -10.36 3.66
N ARG A 93 -0.72 -11.04 4.63
CA ARG A 93 -0.01 -10.38 5.73
C ARG A 93 1.42 -10.07 5.31
N VAL A 94 1.83 -8.83 5.57
CA VAL A 94 3.13 -8.31 5.14
C VAL A 94 3.77 -7.50 6.26
N LEU A 95 5.09 -7.40 6.23
CA LEU A 95 5.85 -6.41 6.98
C LEU A 95 6.22 -5.29 6.01
N ILE A 96 5.71 -4.08 6.26
CA ILE A 96 6.12 -2.87 5.53
C ILE A 96 7.35 -2.31 6.23
N GLU A 97 8.48 -2.36 5.56
CA GLU A 97 9.76 -1.95 6.14
C GLU A 97 10.02 -0.47 5.90
N ASP A 98 9.74 -0.01 4.68
CA ASP A 98 9.88 1.39 4.32
C ASP A 98 8.83 1.86 3.29
N THR A 99 8.59 3.16 3.25
CA THR A 99 7.58 3.81 2.41
C THR A 99 8.11 5.12 1.82
N GLY A 100 7.65 5.45 0.62
CA GLY A 100 8.06 6.69 -0.05
C GLY A 100 9.50 6.68 -0.58
N VAL A 101 10.09 5.49 -0.77
CA VAL A 101 11.46 5.39 -1.27
C VAL A 101 11.53 5.64 -2.78
N SER A 102 12.70 6.10 -3.24
CA SER A 102 12.95 6.32 -4.67
C SER A 102 12.99 5.00 -5.45
N ALA A 103 12.76 5.07 -6.77
CA ALA A 103 12.84 3.87 -7.62
C ALA A 103 14.22 3.20 -7.54
N GLN A 104 15.30 3.99 -7.58
CA GLN A 104 16.68 3.47 -7.54
C GLN A 104 17.02 2.83 -6.19
N GLU A 105 16.48 3.35 -5.10
CA GLU A 105 16.64 2.76 -3.77
C GLU A 105 15.83 1.47 -3.63
N ALA A 106 14.60 1.44 -4.13
CA ALA A 106 13.78 0.24 -4.11
C ALA A 106 14.42 -0.92 -4.89
N VAL A 107 14.99 -0.62 -6.05
CA VAL A 107 15.71 -1.62 -6.86
C VAL A 107 16.93 -2.15 -6.13
N ARG A 108 17.76 -1.26 -5.57
CA ARG A 108 18.93 -1.68 -4.79
C ARG A 108 18.55 -2.53 -3.58
N ALA A 109 17.47 -2.16 -2.88
CA ALA A 109 16.98 -2.93 -1.74
C ALA A 109 16.46 -4.31 -2.18
N PHE A 110 15.83 -4.39 -3.36
CA PHE A 110 15.35 -5.64 -3.93
C PHE A 110 16.49 -6.56 -4.35
N GLU A 111 17.44 -6.06 -5.15
CA GLU A 111 18.63 -6.83 -5.58
C GLU A 111 19.48 -7.32 -4.40
N ALA A 112 19.58 -6.52 -3.33
CA ALA A 112 20.33 -6.91 -2.13
C ALA A 112 19.67 -8.07 -1.35
N ARG A 113 18.37 -8.30 -1.54
CA ARG A 113 17.58 -9.31 -0.79
C ARG A 113 17.19 -10.51 -1.62
N CYS A 114 17.03 -10.31 -2.92
CA CYS A 114 16.71 -11.32 -3.90
C CYS A 114 17.88 -11.39 -4.90
N PRO A 115 19.05 -11.95 -4.51
CA PRO A 115 20.25 -11.95 -5.35
C PRO A 115 20.12 -12.83 -6.60
N ASP A 116 19.23 -13.82 -6.56
CA ASP A 116 18.93 -14.71 -7.69
C ASP A 116 17.85 -14.14 -8.61
N ALA A 117 17.30 -12.97 -8.27
CA ALA A 117 16.36 -12.25 -9.12
C ALA A 117 17.03 -11.93 -10.43
N SER A 118 16.69 -12.70 -11.46
CA SER A 118 16.88 -12.30 -12.84
C SER A 118 15.89 -11.17 -13.12
N VAL A 119 16.11 -9.98 -12.54
CA VAL A 119 15.25 -8.81 -12.70
C VAL A 119 15.18 -8.50 -14.19
N PRO A 120 14.04 -8.70 -14.87
CA PRO A 120 13.90 -8.13 -16.19
C PRO A 120 13.78 -6.63 -15.97
N LEU A 121 14.87 -5.90 -16.24
CA LEU A 121 15.01 -4.43 -16.24
C LEU A 121 13.91 -3.69 -17.07
N MET A 122 13.00 -4.41 -17.71
CA MET A 122 11.90 -3.88 -18.52
C MET A 122 10.78 -3.19 -17.70
N VAL A 123 10.56 -3.50 -16.41
CA VAL A 123 9.36 -3.00 -15.69
C VAL A 123 9.54 -1.60 -15.06
N LEU A 124 10.78 -1.12 -14.92
CA LEU A 124 11.07 0.16 -14.24
C LEU A 124 11.04 1.39 -15.16
N ARG A 125 11.02 1.20 -16.49
CA ARG A 125 10.80 2.27 -17.46
C ARG A 125 9.33 2.33 -17.83
N GLY A 126 8.56 3.16 -17.13
CA GLY A 126 7.21 3.55 -17.56
C GLY A 126 7.22 4.36 -18.86
N ALA A 127 7.55 3.74 -19.99
CA ALA A 127 7.53 4.37 -21.30
C ALA A 127 6.62 3.60 -22.25
N ARG A 128 5.49 4.24 -22.60
CA ARG A 128 4.90 4.11 -23.93
C ARG A 128 6.02 4.27 -24.98
N GLY A 129 6.37 3.19 -25.66
CA GLY A 129 6.98 3.21 -26.99
C GLY A 129 5.93 2.79 -28.01
N PRO A 130 5.90 3.39 -29.21
CA PRO A 130 4.74 3.34 -30.10
C PRO A 130 4.49 1.95 -30.70
N ARG A 131 3.21 1.64 -30.91
CA ARG A 131 2.76 0.72 -31.96
C ARG A 131 3.46 1.11 -33.27
N LEU A 132 4.27 0.23 -33.83
CA LEU A 132 4.49 0.22 -35.26
C LEU A 132 3.33 -0.58 -35.88
N VAL A 133 2.39 0.18 -36.44
CA VAL A 133 1.45 -0.26 -37.47
C VAL A 133 2.09 0.16 -38.80
N GLY A 134 2.30 -0.79 -39.71
CA GLY A 134 2.91 -0.63 -41.04
C GLY A 134 4.42 -0.90 -41.00
N ASP A 135 5.02 -1.75 -41.84
CA ASP A 135 4.65 -2.22 -43.19
C ASP A 135 4.60 -3.75 -43.32
#